data_AF-A0A1B0ACK1-F1
#
_entry.id   AF-A0A1B0ACK1-F1
#
_cell.length_a   1.000
_cell.length_b   1.000
_cell.length_c   1.000
_cell.angle_alpha   90.00
_cell.angle_beta   90.00
_cell.angle_gamma   90.00
#
_symmetry.space_group_name_H-M   'P 1'
#
loop_
_entity.id
_entity.type
_entity.pdbx_description
1 polymer ?
#
loop_
_entity_poly.entity_id
_entity_poly.type
_entity_poly.pdbx_seq_one_letter_code
_entity_poly.pdbx_strand_id
1 'polypeptide(L)'
;MDKKTSSSVQPRILKKKHFRVKHQKVKLFRANEPILSVFMWGVNHTINELSHVNIPVMLLPDDFRAFSKIKVDNHLFNKENMPSHFKVKEYCPLVFRNLRERFGVDDVDYRESLTRSQPIRIESSGKSAAQFYESYNKFFIIKSLTSEEIERMHAFLKQYHPYVVERHGNTLLPQYLGMYRISVESVQYYFVVMRNVFSSHLTIHKKFDLKGSTVDREASEKELEKNLPTYKDNDFIKQKVRVEIGDDAKKKLMDLLANDVELLTKLHIMDYSLLVGIHDCVRAEEEALHSEIAQGTGRSENSESEECDSGERRLYLDVPALQHAVE
;
A
#
# COMPACT_ATOMS: atom_id res chain seq x y z
N MET A 1 -43.18 -63.71 -52.96
CA MET A 1 -42.15 -64.24 -52.04
C MET A 1 -41.13 -63.15 -51.81
N ASP A 2 -41.34 -62.43 -50.72
CA ASP A 2 -40.64 -61.21 -50.31
C ASP A 2 -39.19 -61.47 -49.89
N LYS A 3 -38.25 -60.71 -50.45
CA LYS A 3 -36.91 -60.55 -49.87
C LYS A 3 -36.97 -59.46 -48.81
N LYS A 4 -37.08 -59.86 -47.54
CA LYS A 4 -36.88 -59.00 -46.37
C LYS A 4 -35.41 -58.58 -46.29
N THR A 5 -35.13 -57.29 -46.50
CA THR A 5 -33.96 -56.60 -45.95
C THR A 5 -34.44 -55.70 -44.81
N SER A 6 -34.28 -56.14 -43.56
CA SER A 6 -34.43 -55.26 -42.40
C SER A 6 -33.06 -55.03 -41.76
N SER A 7 -32.46 -53.87 -42.05
CA SER A 7 -31.26 -53.38 -41.40
C SER A 7 -31.52 -53.14 -39.91
N SER A 8 -30.71 -53.75 -39.06
CA SER A 8 -30.69 -53.48 -37.61
C SER A 8 -30.27 -52.03 -37.34
N VAL A 9 -31.19 -51.21 -36.82
CA VAL A 9 -30.86 -49.87 -36.32
C VAL A 9 -30.26 -50.02 -34.92
N GLN A 10 -28.96 -49.78 -34.78
CA GLN A 10 -28.33 -49.66 -33.47
C GLN A 10 -28.67 -48.31 -32.82
N PRO A 11 -28.98 -48.25 -31.51
CA PRO A 11 -29.23 -46.99 -30.84
C PRO A 11 -27.93 -46.16 -30.74
N ARG A 12 -27.97 -44.93 -31.25
CA ARG A 12 -26.88 -43.95 -31.08
C ARG A 12 -26.77 -43.58 -29.59
N ILE A 13 -25.79 -44.18 -28.91
CA ILE A 13 -25.37 -43.74 -27.58
C ILE A 13 -24.71 -42.37 -27.73
N LEU A 14 -25.42 -41.31 -27.33
CA LEU A 14 -24.85 -39.98 -27.17
C LEU A 14 -23.83 -40.04 -26.04
N LYS A 15 -22.54 -40.05 -26.40
CA LYS A 15 -21.43 -39.91 -25.44
C LYS A 15 -21.63 -38.60 -24.69
N LYS A 16 -22.07 -38.66 -23.43
CA LYS A 16 -22.03 -37.52 -22.50
C LYS A 16 -20.58 -37.10 -22.40
N LYS A 17 -20.22 -36.01 -23.09
CA LYS A 17 -18.91 -35.38 -22.91
C LYS A 17 -18.82 -35.00 -21.44
N HIS A 18 -17.89 -35.61 -20.71
CA HIS A 18 -17.58 -35.24 -19.35
C HIS A 18 -17.04 -33.80 -19.40
N PHE A 19 -17.92 -32.83 -19.18
CA PHE A 19 -17.50 -31.44 -19.03
C PHE A 19 -16.74 -31.38 -17.71
N ARG A 20 -15.41 -31.40 -17.78
CA ARG A 20 -14.60 -31.01 -16.62
C ARG A 20 -14.95 -29.56 -16.35
N VAL A 21 -15.77 -29.31 -15.34
CA VAL A 21 -15.96 -27.98 -14.77
C VAL A 21 -14.58 -27.56 -14.26
N LYS A 22 -13.83 -26.84 -15.10
CA LYS A 22 -12.67 -26.08 -14.66
C LYS A 22 -13.23 -25.09 -13.67
N HIS A 23 -13.09 -25.39 -12.39
CA HIS A 23 -13.27 -24.40 -11.35
C HIS A 23 -12.26 -23.31 -11.67
N GLN A 24 -12.73 -22.14 -12.10
CA GLN A 24 -11.87 -20.99 -12.22
C GLN A 24 -11.33 -20.76 -10.81
N LYS A 25 -10.03 -20.98 -10.61
CA LYS A 25 -9.35 -20.66 -9.35
C LYS A 25 -9.28 -19.13 -9.26
N VAL A 26 -10.42 -18.50 -8.98
CA VAL A 26 -10.49 -17.05 -8.73
C VAL A 26 -9.83 -16.83 -7.37
N LYS A 27 -8.83 -15.94 -7.30
CA LYS A 27 -8.24 -15.51 -6.03
C LYS A 27 -9.38 -14.97 -5.16
N LEU A 28 -9.62 -15.62 -4.02
CA LEU A 28 -10.67 -15.25 -3.08
C LEU A 28 -10.11 -14.21 -2.13
N PHE A 29 -10.65 -12.99 -2.21
CA PHE A 29 -10.27 -11.89 -1.33
C PHE A 29 -11.15 -11.91 -0.09
N ARG A 30 -10.59 -12.39 1.03
CA ARG A 30 -11.27 -12.48 2.32
C ARG A 30 -10.64 -11.48 3.29
N ALA A 31 -11.48 -10.72 3.98
CA ALA A 31 -11.06 -9.81 5.02
C ALA A 31 -12.12 -9.77 6.13
N ASN A 32 -11.71 -9.25 7.28
CA ASN A 32 -12.56 -9.10 8.46
C ASN A 32 -13.67 -8.07 8.21
N GLU A 33 -13.39 -7.05 7.38
CA GLU A 33 -14.35 -6.04 6.99
C GLU A 33 -14.70 -6.18 5.50
N PRO A 34 -15.99 -6.12 5.12
CA PRO A 34 -16.41 -6.21 3.72
C PRO A 34 -15.71 -5.19 2.80
N ILE A 35 -15.41 -4.00 3.35
CA ILE A 35 -14.74 -2.91 2.62
C ILE A 35 -13.35 -3.32 2.12
N LEU A 36 -12.60 -4.07 2.92
CA LEU A 36 -11.25 -4.50 2.60
C LEU A 36 -11.25 -5.63 1.57
N SER A 37 -12.23 -6.55 1.64
CA SER A 37 -12.41 -7.56 0.59
C SER A 37 -12.68 -6.90 -0.77
N VAL A 38 -13.57 -5.90 -0.80
CA VAL A 38 -13.85 -5.13 -2.02
C VAL A 38 -12.65 -4.29 -2.47
N PHE A 39 -11.88 -3.71 -1.55
CA PHE A 39 -10.64 -3.00 -1.87
C PHE A 39 -9.63 -3.92 -2.56
N MET A 40 -9.32 -5.07 -1.97
CA MET A 40 -8.38 -6.03 -2.54
C MET A 40 -8.84 -6.55 -3.91
N TRP A 41 -10.14 -6.88 -4.03
CA TRP A 41 -10.71 -7.29 -5.31
C TRP A 41 -10.61 -6.18 -6.35
N GLY A 42 -10.89 -4.93 -5.94
CA GLY A 42 -10.85 -3.74 -6.78
C GLY A 42 -9.45 -3.47 -7.33
N VAL A 43 -8.45 -3.42 -6.45
CA VAL A 43 -7.04 -3.25 -6.85
C VAL A 43 -6.61 -4.39 -7.78
N ASN A 44 -6.92 -5.64 -7.44
CA ASN A 44 -6.58 -6.76 -8.31
C ASN A 44 -7.20 -6.62 -9.71
N HIS A 45 -8.48 -6.26 -9.77
CA HIS A 45 -9.17 -6.09 -11.05
C HIS A 45 -8.61 -4.92 -11.86
N THR A 46 -8.49 -3.73 -11.26
CA THR A 46 -8.07 -2.52 -12.01
C THR A 46 -6.64 -2.63 -12.51
N ILE A 47 -5.71 -3.19 -11.73
CA ILE A 47 -4.34 -3.41 -12.19
C ILE A 47 -4.27 -4.42 -13.34
N ASN A 48 -5.07 -5.51 -13.28
CA ASN A 48 -5.11 -6.48 -14.37
C ASN A 48 -5.68 -5.87 -15.66
N GLU A 49 -6.77 -5.11 -15.57
CA GLU A 49 -7.33 -4.41 -16.73
C GLU A 49 -6.32 -3.40 -17.31
N LEU A 50 -5.63 -2.66 -16.45
CA LEU A 50 -4.63 -1.66 -16.88
C LEU A 50 -3.43 -2.29 -17.57
N SER A 51 -3.10 -3.55 -17.27
CA SER A 51 -2.04 -4.31 -17.96
C SER A 51 -2.36 -4.56 -19.44
N HIS A 52 -3.64 -4.52 -19.82
CA HIS A 52 -4.10 -4.65 -21.20
C HIS A 52 -4.18 -3.30 -21.93
N VAL A 53 -3.94 -2.19 -21.22
CA VAL A 53 -3.93 -0.84 -21.79
C VAL A 53 -2.50 -0.47 -22.18
N ASN A 54 -2.32 -0.01 -23.42
CA ASN A 54 -1.03 0.47 -23.90
C ASN A 54 -0.57 1.70 -23.08
N ILE A 55 0.73 1.76 -22.78
CA ILE A 55 1.31 2.89 -22.06
C ILE A 55 1.38 4.08 -23.03
N PRO A 56 0.69 5.21 -22.75
CA PRO A 56 0.78 6.39 -23.59
C PRO A 56 2.16 7.05 -23.43
N VAL A 57 2.68 7.66 -24.51
CA VAL A 57 3.95 8.40 -24.48
C VAL A 57 3.87 9.63 -23.57
N MET A 58 2.69 10.25 -23.49
CA MET A 58 2.42 11.45 -22.70
C MET A 58 0.99 11.40 -22.17
N LEU A 59 0.80 11.93 -20.96
CA LEU A 59 -0.52 12.08 -20.35
C LEU A 59 -1.21 13.34 -20.89
N LEU A 60 -2.50 13.22 -21.16
CA LEU A 60 -3.38 14.29 -21.61
C LEU A 60 -4.14 14.91 -20.43
N PRO A 61 -4.65 16.15 -20.55
CA PRO A 61 -5.46 16.78 -19.50
C PRO A 61 -6.69 15.95 -19.08
N ASP A 62 -7.25 15.15 -19.99
CA ASP A 62 -8.39 14.28 -19.72
C ASP A 62 -8.02 13.08 -18.83
N ASP A 63 -6.77 12.64 -18.81
CA ASP A 63 -6.31 11.55 -17.93
C ASP A 63 -6.42 11.92 -16.44
N PHE A 64 -6.28 13.22 -16.13
CA PHE A 64 -6.47 13.78 -14.79
C PHE A 64 -7.95 13.90 -14.36
N ARG A 65 -8.88 13.56 -15.25
CA ARG A 65 -10.33 13.49 -15.00
C ARG A 65 -10.90 12.09 -15.25
N ALA A 66 -10.14 11.23 -15.92
CA ALA A 66 -10.51 9.88 -16.24
C ALA A 66 -10.77 9.04 -15.00
N PHE A 67 -11.62 8.02 -15.14
CA PHE A 67 -11.88 7.03 -14.11
C PHE A 67 -12.31 5.71 -14.72
N SER A 68 -12.01 4.61 -14.04
CA SER A 68 -12.60 3.30 -14.31
C SER A 68 -13.62 2.98 -13.23
N LYS A 69 -14.80 2.48 -13.60
CA LYS A 69 -15.85 2.12 -12.63
C LYS A 69 -16.45 0.77 -12.98
N ILE A 70 -16.42 -0.14 -12.01
CA ILE A 70 -17.06 -1.45 -12.10
C ILE A 70 -18.15 -1.54 -11.04
N LYS A 71 -19.29 -2.11 -11.43
CA LYS A 71 -20.39 -2.50 -10.54
C LYS A 71 -20.49 -4.01 -10.59
N VAL A 72 -20.50 -4.66 -9.43
CA VAL A 72 -20.64 -6.10 -9.29
C VAL A 72 -21.95 -6.38 -8.56
N ASP A 73 -22.80 -7.19 -9.19
CA ASP A 73 -24.07 -7.66 -8.65
C ASP A 73 -24.06 -9.20 -8.70
N ASN A 74 -23.69 -9.82 -7.58
CA ASN A 74 -23.61 -11.26 -7.44
C ASN A 74 -24.94 -11.82 -6.93
N HIS A 75 -25.64 -12.57 -7.78
CA HIS A 75 -26.84 -13.31 -7.39
C HIS A 75 -26.47 -14.73 -6.97
N LEU A 76 -26.60 -15.04 -5.66
CA LEU A 76 -26.35 -16.37 -5.07
C LEU A 76 -24.93 -16.94 -5.28
N PHE A 77 -23.96 -16.09 -5.60
CA PHE A 77 -22.57 -16.48 -5.85
C PHE A 77 -21.64 -15.82 -4.83
N ASN A 78 -20.78 -16.61 -4.19
CA ASN A 78 -19.66 -16.15 -3.34
C ASN A 78 -20.04 -15.24 -2.14
N LYS A 79 -21.25 -15.40 -1.58
CA LYS A 79 -21.78 -14.55 -0.49
C LYS A 79 -20.94 -14.58 0.80
N GLU A 80 -20.23 -15.68 1.07
CA GLU A 80 -19.42 -15.81 2.29
C GLU A 80 -18.14 -14.97 2.26
N ASN A 81 -17.66 -14.58 1.06
CA ASN A 81 -16.35 -13.96 0.90
C ASN A 81 -16.45 -12.51 0.42
N MET A 82 -17.49 -12.17 -0.34
CA MET A 82 -17.68 -10.85 -0.95
C MET A 82 -19.12 -10.38 -0.79
N PRO A 83 -19.35 -9.06 -0.61
CA PRO A 83 -20.69 -8.48 -0.66
C PRO A 83 -21.42 -8.85 -1.96
N SER A 84 -22.75 -9.00 -1.87
CA SER A 84 -23.56 -9.29 -3.05
C SER A 84 -23.59 -8.12 -4.04
N HIS A 85 -23.53 -6.88 -3.53
CA HIS A 85 -23.58 -5.67 -4.35
C HIS A 85 -22.50 -4.70 -3.91
N PHE A 86 -21.59 -4.39 -4.82
CA PHE A 86 -20.56 -3.38 -4.58
C PHE A 86 -20.14 -2.67 -5.86
N LYS A 87 -19.49 -1.52 -5.69
CA LYS A 87 -18.90 -0.74 -6.78
C LYS A 87 -17.47 -0.40 -6.44
N VAL A 88 -16.59 -0.47 -7.43
CA VAL A 88 -15.22 0.03 -7.34
C VAL A 88 -15.05 1.09 -8.41
N LYS A 89 -14.50 2.24 -8.03
CA LYS A 89 -14.09 3.29 -8.96
C LYS A 89 -12.62 3.60 -8.69
N GLU A 90 -11.77 3.50 -9.70
CA GLU A 90 -10.39 4.01 -9.68
C GLU A 90 -10.36 5.36 -10.39
N TYR A 91 -9.72 6.34 -9.78
CA TYR A 91 -9.55 7.67 -10.33
C TYR A 91 -8.20 7.79 -11.02
N CYS A 92 -8.14 8.51 -12.14
CA CYS A 92 -6.93 8.80 -12.92
C CYS A 92 -5.99 7.60 -13.14
N PRO A 93 -6.46 6.45 -13.67
CA PRO A 93 -5.67 5.21 -13.70
C PRO A 93 -4.29 5.36 -14.37
N LEU A 94 -4.25 6.05 -15.52
CA LEU A 94 -3.01 6.27 -16.28
C LEU A 94 -2.03 7.21 -15.55
N VAL A 95 -2.56 8.21 -14.83
CA VAL A 95 -1.72 9.12 -14.03
C VAL A 95 -1.05 8.36 -12.89
N PHE A 96 -1.80 7.56 -12.14
CA PHE A 96 -1.24 6.75 -11.05
C PHE A 96 -0.35 5.61 -11.52
N ARG A 97 -0.59 5.04 -12.71
CA ARG A 97 0.36 4.13 -13.35
C ARG A 97 1.70 4.80 -13.61
N ASN A 98 1.68 5.99 -14.21
CA ASN A 98 2.91 6.72 -14.46
C ASN A 98 3.61 7.16 -13.16
N LEU A 99 2.87 7.57 -12.13
CA LEU A 99 3.45 7.87 -10.82
C LEU A 99 4.13 6.63 -10.21
N ARG A 100 3.50 5.46 -10.28
CA ARG A 100 4.10 4.20 -9.81
C ARG A 100 5.42 3.91 -10.54
N GLU A 101 5.45 4.04 -11.86
CA GLU A 101 6.68 3.92 -12.65
C GLU A 101 7.75 4.94 -12.22
N ARG A 102 7.40 6.21 -12.05
CA ARG A 102 8.32 7.29 -11.60
C ARG A 102 8.91 7.03 -10.21
N PHE A 103 8.16 6.34 -9.35
CA PHE A 103 8.61 5.95 -8.00
C PHE A 103 9.24 4.55 -7.95
N GLY A 104 9.48 3.90 -9.09
CA GLY A 104 10.07 2.56 -9.15
C GLY A 104 9.21 1.49 -8.50
N VAL A 105 7.87 1.64 -8.58
CA VAL A 105 6.90 0.66 -8.10
C VAL A 105 6.37 -0.13 -9.29
N ASP A 106 6.65 -1.43 -9.32
CA ASP A 106 6.08 -2.34 -10.32
C ASP A 106 4.59 -2.62 -10.04
N ASP A 107 3.79 -2.72 -11.10
CA ASP A 107 2.34 -2.93 -11.01
C ASP A 107 1.98 -4.29 -10.39
N VAL A 108 2.76 -5.33 -10.69
CA VAL A 108 2.59 -6.68 -10.14
C VAL A 108 2.90 -6.69 -8.65
N ASP A 109 4.00 -6.05 -8.25
CA ASP A 109 4.40 -5.95 -6.84
C ASP A 109 3.43 -5.08 -6.03
N TYR A 110 2.96 -3.98 -6.60
CA TYR A 110 1.91 -3.14 -6.01
C TYR A 110 0.63 -3.94 -5.75
N ARG A 111 0.15 -4.66 -6.77
CA ARG A 111 -1.04 -5.52 -6.66
C ARG A 111 -0.83 -6.61 -5.63
N GLU A 112 0.31 -7.30 -5.64
CA GLU A 112 0.54 -8.41 -4.71
C GLU A 112 0.63 -7.90 -3.26
N SER A 113 1.33 -6.80 -3.03
CA SER A 113 1.46 -6.16 -1.70
C SER A 113 0.11 -5.79 -1.09
N LEU A 114 -0.84 -5.33 -1.90
CA LEU A 114 -2.15 -4.89 -1.43
C LEU A 114 -3.21 -6.00 -1.38
N THR A 115 -2.99 -7.14 -2.03
CA THR A 115 -4.05 -8.15 -2.26
C THR A 115 -3.71 -9.57 -1.81
N ARG A 116 -2.45 -9.85 -1.43
CA ARG A 116 -2.05 -11.17 -0.92
C ARG A 116 -2.71 -11.49 0.43
N SER A 117 -2.76 -10.49 1.30
CA SER A 117 -3.34 -10.55 2.64
C SER A 117 -4.09 -9.25 2.93
N GLN A 118 -5.09 -9.31 3.80
CA GLN A 118 -5.85 -8.10 4.17
C GLN A 118 -4.93 -7.02 4.78
N PRO A 119 -5.12 -5.75 4.42
CA PRO A 119 -4.45 -4.65 5.10
C PRO A 119 -4.78 -4.59 6.59
N ILE A 120 -3.80 -4.24 7.41
CA ILE A 120 -3.93 -4.17 8.88
C ILE A 120 -4.20 -2.73 9.27
N ARG A 121 -5.26 -2.49 10.05
CA ARG A 121 -5.58 -1.14 10.53
C ARG A 121 -4.52 -0.67 11.53
N ILE A 122 -4.00 0.54 11.32
CA ILE A 122 -3.06 1.20 12.23
C ILE A 122 -3.84 2.20 13.10
N GLU A 123 -3.56 2.21 14.40
CA GLU A 123 -4.08 3.25 15.29
C GLU A 123 -3.35 4.57 15.05
N SER A 124 -4.02 5.51 14.38
CA SER A 124 -3.48 6.86 14.17
C SER A 124 -3.64 7.72 15.42
N SER A 125 -2.59 8.44 15.78
CA SER A 125 -2.52 9.39 16.89
C SER A 125 -3.03 10.80 16.52
N GLY A 126 -3.35 11.03 15.24
CA GLY A 126 -3.78 12.32 14.71
C GLY A 126 -5.19 12.74 15.15
N LYS A 127 -5.42 14.06 15.20
CA LYS A 127 -6.75 14.66 15.47
C LYS A 127 -7.77 14.34 14.36
N SER A 128 -7.34 13.92 13.17
CA SER A 128 -8.21 13.60 12.04
C SER A 128 -8.88 12.24 12.22
N ALA A 129 -10.19 12.14 11.93
CA ALA A 129 -10.93 10.87 11.91
C ALA A 129 -10.53 9.91 10.76
N ALA A 130 -9.43 10.19 10.06
CA ALA A 130 -8.93 9.36 8.97
C ALA A 130 -8.40 8.03 9.50
N GLN A 131 -8.83 6.95 8.88
CA GLN A 131 -8.37 5.60 9.12
C GLN A 131 -7.15 5.30 8.25
N PHE A 132 -6.16 4.64 8.84
CA PHE A 132 -4.95 4.20 8.16
C PHE A 132 -4.88 2.68 8.19
N TYR A 133 -4.48 2.09 7.07
CA TYR A 133 -4.21 0.67 6.95
C TYR A 133 -2.82 0.46 6.35
N GLU A 134 -2.13 -0.58 6.80
CA GLU A 134 -0.82 -0.99 6.30
C GLU A 134 -0.97 -2.25 5.45
N SER A 135 -0.31 -2.29 4.29
CA SER A 135 -0.14 -3.53 3.53
C SER A 135 0.61 -4.58 4.35
N TYR A 136 0.39 -5.87 4.09
CA TYR A 136 0.99 -6.94 4.90
C TYR A 136 2.53 -6.94 4.94
N ASN A 137 3.18 -6.44 3.88
CA ASN A 137 4.63 -6.32 3.77
C ASN A 137 5.13 -4.91 4.14
N LYS A 138 4.26 -4.06 4.69
CA LYS A 138 4.56 -2.70 5.15
C LYS A 138 5.09 -1.74 4.09
N PHE A 139 5.00 -2.07 2.81
CA PHE A 139 5.47 -1.19 1.73
C PHE A 139 4.50 -0.03 1.43
N PHE A 140 3.21 -0.22 1.71
CA PHE A 140 2.17 0.75 1.39
C PHE A 140 1.28 1.06 2.58
N ILE A 141 0.86 2.32 2.64
CA ILE A 141 -0.15 2.85 3.54
C ILE A 141 -1.38 3.20 2.72
N ILE A 142 -2.55 2.83 3.23
CA ILE A 142 -3.86 3.14 2.67
C ILE A 142 -4.54 4.09 3.64
N LYS A 143 -4.77 5.33 3.22
CA LYS A 143 -5.42 6.36 4.03
C LYS A 143 -6.85 6.56 3.55
N SER A 144 -7.81 6.54 4.47
CA SER A 144 -9.19 6.91 4.17
C SER A 144 -9.29 8.43 3.99
N LEU A 145 -10.08 8.86 3.01
CA LEU A 145 -10.34 10.27 2.73
C LEU A 145 -11.83 10.56 2.80
N THR A 146 -12.14 11.82 3.06
CA THR A 146 -13.47 12.42 2.83
C THR A 146 -13.67 12.71 1.34
N SER A 147 -14.92 12.93 0.92
CA SER A 147 -15.22 13.34 -0.45
C SER A 147 -14.57 14.69 -0.82
N GLU A 148 -14.51 15.61 0.13
CA GLU A 148 -13.87 16.92 -0.06
C GLU A 148 -12.35 16.79 -0.27
N GLU A 149 -11.68 15.91 0.48
CA GLU A 149 -10.26 15.64 0.29
C GLU A 149 -9.96 15.03 -1.07
N ILE A 150 -10.84 14.17 -1.60
CA ILE A 150 -10.70 13.63 -2.96
C ILE A 150 -10.78 14.73 -4.02
N GLU A 151 -11.70 15.69 -3.85
CA GLU A 151 -11.81 16.83 -4.77
C GLU A 151 -10.54 17.71 -4.73
N ARG A 152 -10.03 18.00 -3.53
CA ARG A 152 -8.75 18.72 -3.36
C ARG A 152 -7.58 17.94 -3.97
N MET A 153 -7.57 16.62 -3.80
CA MET A 153 -6.53 15.75 -4.34
C MET A 153 -6.54 15.73 -5.87
N HIS A 154 -7.71 15.80 -6.52
CA HIS A 154 -7.79 15.99 -7.98
C HIS A 154 -7.20 17.33 -8.46
N ALA A 155 -7.39 18.41 -7.69
CA ALA A 155 -6.78 19.70 -7.99
C ALA A 155 -5.26 19.66 -7.80
N PHE A 156 -4.80 19.06 -6.69
CA PHE A 156 -3.40 18.86 -6.36
C PHE A 156 -2.66 17.99 -7.39
N LEU A 157 -3.27 16.89 -7.83
CA LEU A 157 -2.66 15.89 -8.72
C LEU A 157 -2.13 16.50 -10.03
N LYS A 158 -2.81 17.53 -10.56
CA LYS A 158 -2.42 18.24 -11.78
C LYS A 158 -1.11 19.02 -11.64
N GLN A 159 -0.75 19.41 -10.43
CA GLN A 159 0.49 20.14 -10.11
C GLN A 159 1.56 19.19 -9.57
N TYR A 160 1.12 18.17 -8.82
CA TYR A 160 1.98 17.14 -8.26
C TYR A 160 2.63 16.25 -9.31
N HIS A 161 1.89 15.79 -10.33
CA HIS A 161 2.47 14.91 -11.35
C HIS A 161 3.63 15.57 -12.12
N PRO A 162 3.49 16.79 -12.67
CA PRO A 162 4.61 17.50 -13.29
C PRO A 162 5.81 17.67 -12.35
N TYR A 163 5.56 18.04 -11.08
CA TYR A 163 6.60 18.15 -10.06
C TYR A 163 7.39 16.85 -9.89
N VAL A 164 6.70 15.71 -9.77
CA VAL A 164 7.34 14.39 -9.64
C VAL A 164 8.16 14.04 -10.89
N VAL A 165 7.66 14.37 -12.08
CA VAL A 165 8.38 14.13 -13.35
C VAL A 165 9.65 14.97 -13.42
N GLU A 166 9.56 16.26 -13.13
CA GLU A 166 10.68 17.22 -13.16
C GLU A 166 11.76 16.89 -12.11
N ARG A 167 11.35 16.39 -10.95
CA ARG A 167 12.28 15.99 -9.87
C ARG A 167 12.72 14.53 -9.93
N HIS A 168 12.33 13.80 -10.99
CA HIS A 168 12.66 12.38 -11.16
C HIS A 168 12.27 11.51 -9.96
N GLY A 169 11.12 11.79 -9.34
CA GLY A 169 10.65 11.05 -8.15
C GLY A 169 11.37 11.38 -6.84
N ASN A 170 12.33 12.31 -6.84
CA ASN A 170 13.05 12.72 -5.63
C ASN A 170 12.25 13.79 -4.88
N THR A 171 11.50 13.36 -3.88
CA THR A 171 10.58 14.20 -3.09
C THR A 171 10.35 13.56 -1.71
N LEU A 172 10.14 14.37 -0.69
CA LEU A 172 9.64 13.97 0.63
C LEU A 172 8.11 14.05 0.69
N LEU A 173 7.43 14.66 -0.28
CA LEU A 173 5.97 14.57 -0.36
C LEU A 173 5.51 13.10 -0.44
N PRO A 174 4.29 12.78 0.06
CA PRO A 174 3.78 11.42 0.01
C PRO A 174 3.75 10.91 -1.43
N GLN A 175 4.26 9.70 -1.63
CA GLN A 175 4.29 9.08 -2.95
C GLN A 175 2.95 8.44 -3.22
N TYR A 176 2.04 9.16 -3.90
CA TYR A 176 0.69 8.68 -4.18
C TYR A 176 0.67 7.70 -5.36
N LEU A 177 0.11 6.51 -5.14
CA LEU A 177 0.22 5.36 -6.05
C LEU A 177 -1.13 4.87 -6.59
N GLY A 178 -2.24 5.30 -5.98
CA GLY A 178 -3.58 4.98 -6.43
C GLY A 178 -4.65 5.71 -5.62
N MET A 179 -5.79 5.97 -6.24
CA MET A 179 -6.94 6.60 -5.60
C MET A 179 -8.22 5.88 -5.98
N TYR A 180 -8.99 5.46 -4.98
CA TYR A 180 -10.14 4.57 -5.14
C TYR A 180 -11.36 5.10 -4.40
N ARG A 181 -12.54 4.91 -4.99
CA ARG A 181 -13.82 4.96 -4.29
C ARG A 181 -14.45 3.58 -4.30
N ILE A 182 -14.77 3.09 -3.12
CA ILE A 182 -15.44 1.82 -2.93
C ILE A 182 -16.86 2.11 -2.43
N SER A 183 -17.84 1.38 -2.94
CA SER A 183 -19.20 1.42 -2.42
C SER A 183 -19.66 0.01 -2.06
N VAL A 184 -19.96 -0.21 -0.78
CA VAL A 184 -20.51 -1.47 -0.27
C VAL A 184 -21.83 -1.14 0.40
N GLU A 185 -22.90 -1.84 0.04
CA GLU A 185 -24.23 -1.65 0.66
C GLU A 185 -24.70 -0.17 0.66
N SER A 186 -24.37 0.55 -0.42
CA SER A 186 -24.66 1.99 -0.63
C SER A 186 -23.84 2.97 0.23
N VAL A 187 -22.98 2.50 1.13
CA VAL A 187 -22.01 3.34 1.84
C VAL A 187 -20.77 3.54 0.97
N GLN A 188 -20.28 4.78 0.88
CA GLN A 188 -19.13 5.14 0.06
C GLN A 188 -17.90 5.41 0.94
N TYR A 189 -16.77 4.86 0.51
CA TYR A 189 -15.48 5.01 1.16
C TYR A 189 -14.47 5.44 0.11
N TYR A 190 -13.58 6.35 0.49
CA TYR A 190 -12.54 6.85 -0.39
C TYR A 190 -11.19 6.52 0.19
N PHE A 191 -10.28 6.04 -0.66
CA PHE A 191 -8.94 5.63 -0.25
C PHE A 191 -7.90 6.22 -1.18
N VAL A 192 -6.80 6.66 -0.60
CA VAL A 192 -5.55 6.89 -1.31
C VAL A 192 -4.52 5.88 -0.83
N VAL A 193 -3.77 5.31 -1.77
CA VAL A 193 -2.64 4.43 -1.48
C VAL A 193 -1.36 5.22 -1.70
N MET A 194 -0.46 5.16 -0.73
CA MET A 194 0.84 5.81 -0.77
C MET A 194 1.94 4.89 -0.28
N ARG A 195 3.20 5.15 -0.67
CA ARG A 195 4.36 4.41 -0.12
C ARG A 195 4.47 4.66 1.38
N ASN A 196 4.80 3.61 2.14
CA ASN A 196 5.15 3.76 3.55
C ASN A 196 6.46 4.55 3.66
N VAL A 197 6.48 5.52 4.58
CA VAL A 197 7.64 6.37 4.86
C VAL A 197 8.72 5.58 5.56
N PHE A 198 8.32 4.63 6.40
CA PHE A 198 9.25 3.79 7.14
C PHE A 198 9.60 2.53 6.34
N SER A 199 10.85 2.10 6.50
CA SER A 199 11.33 0.85 5.94
C SER A 199 10.53 -0.33 6.51
N SER A 200 10.18 -1.29 5.67
CA SER A 200 9.56 -2.55 6.11
C SER A 200 10.53 -3.47 6.85
N HIS A 201 11.84 -3.24 6.70
CA HIS A 201 12.91 -4.08 7.21
C HIS A 201 13.55 -3.55 8.49
N LEU A 202 13.46 -2.23 8.74
CA LEU A 202 14.09 -1.60 9.89
C LEU A 202 13.04 -1.23 10.94
N THR A 203 13.22 -1.74 12.17
CA THR A 203 12.35 -1.40 13.30
C THR A 203 12.52 0.06 13.69
N ILE A 204 11.43 0.82 13.74
CA ILE A 204 11.46 2.19 14.23
C ILE A 204 11.36 2.19 15.75
N HIS A 205 12.34 2.81 16.43
CA HIS A 205 12.40 2.86 17.90
C HIS A 205 11.93 4.20 18.46
N LYS A 206 12.02 5.27 17.68
CA LYS A 206 11.43 6.58 18.01
C LYS A 206 10.75 7.18 16.81
N LYS A 207 9.61 7.81 17.04
CA LYS A 207 8.78 8.42 15.99
C LYS A 207 8.37 9.83 16.40
N PHE A 208 8.52 10.78 15.48
CA PHE A 208 8.20 12.19 15.69
C PHE A 208 7.36 12.74 14.54
N ASP A 209 6.35 13.52 14.89
CA ASP A 209 5.58 14.38 13.98
C ASP A 209 6.04 15.82 14.28
N LEU A 210 6.70 16.48 13.33
CA LEU A 210 7.30 17.81 13.53
C LEU A 210 6.65 18.86 12.60
N LYS A 211 6.22 19.99 13.16
CA LYS A 211 5.61 21.10 12.39
C LYS A 211 6.40 22.40 12.45
N GLY A 212 7.33 22.53 13.40
CA GLY A 212 8.02 23.78 13.71
C GLY A 212 7.22 24.76 14.58
N SER A 213 5.97 24.44 14.93
CA SER A 213 5.17 25.20 15.89
C SER A 213 5.36 24.67 17.32
N THR A 214 4.93 25.43 18.33
CA THR A 214 5.12 25.09 19.75
C THR A 214 3.82 24.85 20.53
N VAL A 215 2.69 25.36 20.02
CA VAL A 215 1.37 25.25 20.68
C VAL A 215 0.73 23.89 20.37
N ASP A 216 0.29 23.15 21.40
CA ASP A 216 -0.26 21.79 21.31
C ASP A 216 0.68 20.75 20.64
N ARG A 217 1.99 21.00 20.69
CA ARG A 217 3.02 20.16 20.09
C ARG A 217 3.75 19.28 21.10
N GLU A 218 2.97 18.68 22.00
CA GLU A 218 3.41 17.61 22.91
C GLU A 218 2.51 16.37 22.71
N ALA A 219 3.08 15.17 22.91
CA ALA A 219 2.34 13.91 22.91
C ALA A 219 1.36 13.88 24.09
N SER A 220 0.16 13.32 23.86
CA SER A 220 -0.81 13.13 24.94
C SER A 220 -0.42 11.95 25.81
N GLU A 221 -0.90 11.91 27.06
CA GLU A 221 -0.68 10.77 27.98
C GLU A 221 -1.09 9.44 27.34
N LYS A 222 -2.26 9.40 26.67
CA LYS A 222 -2.73 8.23 25.91
C LYS A 222 -1.80 7.80 24.78
N GLU A 223 -1.12 8.75 24.14
CA GLU A 223 -0.15 8.42 23.09
C GLU A 223 1.13 7.83 23.69
N LEU A 224 1.56 8.34 24.84
CA LEU A 224 2.74 7.87 25.57
C LEU A 224 2.58 6.46 26.14
N GLU A 225 1.34 5.99 26.35
CA GLU A 225 1.04 4.61 26.77
C GLU A 225 1.28 3.57 25.66
N LYS A 226 1.40 3.98 24.40
CA LYS A 226 1.64 3.06 23.28
C LYS A 226 3.07 2.53 23.30
N ASN A 227 3.26 1.32 22.76
CA ASN A 227 4.59 0.72 22.60
C ASN A 227 5.55 1.59 21.77
N LEU A 228 5.03 2.29 20.76
CA LEU A 228 5.78 3.22 19.93
C LEU A 228 5.02 4.55 19.83
N PRO A 229 5.20 5.47 20.80
CA PRO A 229 4.51 6.74 20.82
C PRO A 229 4.96 7.65 19.67
N THR A 230 4.04 8.49 19.20
CA THR A 230 4.32 9.57 18.24
C THR A 230 4.58 10.85 19.02
N TYR A 231 5.86 11.17 19.21
CA TYR A 231 6.30 12.41 19.84
C TYR A 231 6.08 13.62 18.92
N LYS A 232 6.06 14.82 19.48
CA LYS A 232 5.93 16.08 18.73
C LYS A 232 7.11 17.02 18.97
N ASP A 233 7.04 18.26 18.49
CA ASP A 233 8.12 19.24 18.53
C ASP A 233 8.64 19.51 19.95
N ASN A 234 7.75 19.71 20.93
CA ASN A 234 8.18 19.99 22.30
C ASN A 234 8.86 18.77 22.93
N ASP A 235 8.40 17.55 22.62
CA ASP A 235 9.03 16.31 23.08
C ASP A 235 10.43 16.16 22.48
N PHE A 236 10.58 16.45 21.18
CA PHE A 236 11.85 16.41 20.47
C PHE A 236 12.90 17.30 21.15
N ILE A 237 12.49 18.52 21.53
CA ILE A 237 13.34 19.50 22.23
C ILE A 237 13.63 19.05 23.67
N LYS A 238 12.61 18.63 24.43
CA LYS A 238 12.75 18.19 25.84
C LYS A 238 13.69 16.98 25.97
N GLN A 239 13.56 16.01 25.06
CA GLN A 239 14.41 14.84 25.00
C GLN A 239 15.82 15.12 24.44
N LYS A 240 16.08 16.36 24.00
CA LYS A 240 17.36 16.79 23.41
C LYS A 240 17.81 15.90 22.26
N VAL A 241 16.87 15.46 21.44
CA VAL A 241 17.16 14.59 20.29
C VAL A 241 18.01 15.35 19.29
N ARG A 242 19.02 14.69 18.74
CA ARG A 242 19.89 15.20 17.67
C ARG A 242 19.94 14.19 16.55
N VAL A 243 19.88 14.69 15.32
CA VAL A 243 19.98 13.89 14.09
C VAL A 243 21.22 14.36 13.34
N GLU A 244 22.30 13.60 13.47
CA GLU A 244 23.59 13.90 12.84
C GLU A 244 23.77 12.96 11.64
N ILE A 245 23.56 13.51 10.43
CA ILE A 245 23.56 12.75 9.16
C ILE A 245 24.72 13.12 8.23
N GLY A 246 25.64 13.98 8.69
CA GLY A 246 26.73 14.53 7.88
C GLY A 246 26.28 15.66 6.94
N ASP A 247 27.24 16.47 6.50
CA ASP A 247 26.96 17.70 5.76
C ASP A 247 26.34 17.46 4.38
N ASP A 248 26.80 16.44 3.65
CA ASP A 248 26.29 16.11 2.31
C ASP A 248 24.84 15.63 2.36
N ALA A 249 24.51 14.71 3.28
CA ALA A 249 23.14 14.21 3.42
C ALA A 249 22.21 15.29 3.95
N LYS A 250 22.68 16.11 4.90
CA LYS A 250 21.95 17.28 5.39
C LYS A 250 21.64 18.25 4.26
N LYS A 251 22.62 18.58 3.42
CA LYS A 251 22.41 19.46 2.26
C LYS A 251 21.34 18.88 1.32
N LYS A 252 21.46 17.61 0.95
CA LYS A 252 20.46 16.92 0.11
C LYS A 252 19.06 16.97 0.74
N LEU A 253 18.94 16.70 2.03
CA LEU A 253 17.67 16.73 2.76
C LEU A 253 17.06 18.13 2.74
N MET A 254 17.85 19.16 3.01
CA MET A 254 17.40 20.55 3.00
C MET A 254 17.00 21.01 1.60
N ASP A 255 17.72 20.58 0.56
CA ASP A 255 17.38 20.90 -0.83
C ASP A 255 16.04 20.24 -1.23
N LEU A 256 15.81 18.97 -0.86
CA LEU A 256 14.52 18.30 -1.08
C LEU A 256 13.39 19.02 -0.35
N LEU A 257 13.58 19.31 0.93
CA LEU A 257 12.57 19.96 1.76
C LEU A 257 12.23 21.37 1.23
N ALA A 258 13.21 22.13 0.76
CA ALA A 258 12.98 23.45 0.16
C ALA A 258 12.13 23.35 -1.11
N ASN A 259 12.44 22.42 -2.01
CA ASN A 259 11.67 22.21 -3.24
C ASN A 259 10.22 21.77 -2.95
N ASP A 260 10.03 20.87 -1.98
CA ASP A 260 8.70 20.38 -1.61
C ASP A 260 7.84 21.49 -0.98
N VAL A 261 8.44 22.27 -0.06
CA VAL A 261 7.76 23.39 0.60
C VAL A 261 7.41 24.49 -0.40
N GLU A 262 8.22 24.72 -1.43
CA GLU A 262 7.90 25.66 -2.51
C GLU A 262 6.60 25.26 -3.24
N LEU A 263 6.46 23.97 -3.58
CA LEU A 263 5.23 23.46 -4.19
C LEU A 263 4.03 23.63 -3.24
N LEU A 264 4.16 23.20 -1.98
CA LEU A 264 3.08 23.30 -0.99
C LEU A 264 2.63 24.75 -0.79
N THR A 265 3.59 25.68 -0.71
CA THR A 265 3.34 27.13 -0.61
C THR A 265 2.57 27.65 -1.82
N LYS A 266 2.99 27.28 -3.04
CA LYS A 266 2.31 27.66 -4.29
C LYS A 266 0.86 27.17 -4.34
N LEU A 267 0.58 26.03 -3.71
CA LEU A 267 -0.74 25.43 -3.66
C LEU A 267 -1.57 25.83 -2.42
N HIS A 268 -1.04 26.73 -1.58
CA HIS A 268 -1.64 27.16 -0.32
C HIS A 268 -1.97 26.00 0.62
N ILE A 269 -1.16 24.93 0.58
CA ILE A 269 -1.29 23.80 1.49
C ILE A 269 -0.51 24.13 2.76
N MET A 270 -1.17 23.99 3.91
CA MET A 270 -0.63 24.27 5.23
C MET A 270 -0.92 23.10 6.17
N ASP A 271 -0.50 23.23 7.43
CA ASP A 271 -0.72 22.24 8.49
C ASP A 271 -0.13 20.87 8.20
N TYR A 272 0.88 20.81 7.36
CA TYR A 272 1.63 19.60 7.10
C TYR A 272 2.69 19.34 8.17
N SER A 273 3.04 18.07 8.38
CA SER A 273 4.01 17.61 9.37
C SER A 273 5.15 16.84 8.73
N LEU A 274 6.39 17.07 9.15
CA LEU A 274 7.51 16.19 8.83
C LEU A 274 7.51 14.98 9.77
N LEU A 275 7.19 13.80 9.23
CA LEU A 275 7.27 12.53 9.93
C LEU A 275 8.70 12.01 9.94
N VAL A 276 9.24 11.76 11.14
CA VAL A 276 10.61 11.29 11.36
C VAL A 276 10.59 9.99 12.16
N GLY A 277 11.21 8.94 11.61
CA GLY A 277 11.43 7.67 12.28
C GLY A 277 12.92 7.45 12.51
N ILE A 278 13.29 7.05 13.73
CA ILE A 278 14.67 6.74 14.10
C ILE A 278 14.78 5.23 14.35
N HIS A 279 15.60 4.58 13.54
CA HIS A 279 16.09 3.23 13.77
C HIS A 279 17.40 3.31 14.56
N ASP A 280 17.55 2.48 15.58
CA ASP A 280 18.72 2.38 16.43
C ASP A 280 19.33 1.02 16.14
N CYS A 281 20.47 1.02 15.44
CA CYS A 281 21.09 -0.21 14.96
C CYS A 281 21.55 -1.10 16.11
N VAL A 282 22.10 -0.49 17.17
CA VAL A 282 22.64 -1.23 18.33
C VAL A 282 21.51 -1.94 19.05
N ARG A 283 20.44 -1.19 19.34
CA ARG A 283 19.25 -1.77 19.98
C ARG A 283 18.60 -2.84 19.12
N ALA A 284 18.52 -2.65 17.81
CA ALA A 284 17.95 -3.65 16.91
C ALA A 284 18.77 -4.96 16.89
N GLU A 285 20.09 -4.87 16.93
CA GLU A 285 20.98 -6.03 17.01
C GLU A 285 20.81 -6.79 18.33
N GLU A 286 20.70 -6.06 19.46
CA GLU A 286 20.42 -6.66 20.78
C GLU A 286 19.06 -7.38 20.80
N GLU A 287 18.01 -6.74 20.28
CA GLU A 287 16.65 -7.31 20.17
C GLU A 287 16.63 -8.56 19.27
N ALA A 288 17.40 -8.55 18.17
CA ALA A 288 17.55 -9.70 17.29
C ALA A 288 18.24 -10.87 18.00
N LEU A 289 19.35 -10.62 18.69
CA LEU A 289 20.08 -11.65 19.45
C LEU A 289 19.22 -12.26 20.55
N HIS A 290 18.48 -11.43 21.29
CA HIS A 290 17.56 -11.92 22.33
C HIS A 290 16.44 -12.78 21.77
N SER A 291 15.91 -12.43 20.59
CA SER A 291 14.87 -13.22 19.91
C SER A 291 15.40 -14.58 19.45
N GLU A 292 16.65 -14.65 18.96
CA GLU A 292 17.29 -15.89 18.57
C GLU A 292 17.53 -16.82 19.77
N ILE A 293 17.98 -16.28 20.92
CA ILE A 293 18.17 -17.05 22.16
C ILE A 293 16.83 -17.60 22.68
N ALA A 294 15.77 -16.79 22.62
CA ALA A 294 14.43 -17.21 23.04
C ALA A 294 13.84 -18.30 22.13
N GLN A 295 14.20 -18.32 20.84
CA GLN A 295 13.80 -19.38 19.90
C GLN A 295 14.71 -20.61 19.97
N GLY A 296 15.99 -20.45 20.32
CA GLY A 296 16.96 -21.53 20.47
C GLY A 296 16.76 -22.38 21.74
N THR A 297 16.20 -21.80 22.81
CA THR A 297 15.88 -22.55 24.04
C THR A 297 14.64 -23.45 23.91
N GLY A 298 13.87 -23.34 22.82
CA GLY A 298 12.73 -24.22 22.51
C GLY A 298 13.06 -25.44 21.63
N ARG A 299 14.32 -25.65 21.24
CA ARG A 299 14.72 -26.73 20.31
C ARG A 299 15.67 -27.79 20.89
N SER A 300 15.98 -27.73 22.18
CA SER A 300 16.75 -28.76 22.87
C SER A 300 15.85 -29.81 23.51
N GLU A 301 15.11 -30.57 22.69
CA GLU A 301 14.62 -31.93 22.99
C GLU A 301 13.96 -32.54 21.74
N ASN A 302 14.75 -32.75 20.69
CA ASN A 302 14.74 -33.96 19.84
C ASN A 302 15.69 -33.76 18.67
N SER A 303 16.82 -34.44 18.74
CA SER A 303 17.68 -34.72 17.61
C SER A 303 16.97 -35.65 16.64
N GLU A 304 16.90 -35.27 15.37
CA GLU A 304 17.37 -36.12 14.27
C GLU A 304 17.63 -35.27 13.02
N SER A 305 18.74 -35.60 12.40
CA SER A 305 19.51 -34.91 11.38
C SER A 305 18.88 -34.96 9.99
N GLU A 306 18.90 -33.85 9.24
CA GLU A 306 19.12 -33.86 7.79
C GLU A 306 19.96 -32.65 7.37
N GLU A 307 21.15 -32.92 6.84
CA GLU A 307 22.01 -31.96 6.13
C GLU A 307 21.37 -31.55 4.80
N CYS A 308 21.37 -30.25 4.48
CA CYS A 308 21.50 -29.81 3.09
C CYS A 308 22.02 -28.38 2.95
N ASP A 309 23.24 -28.33 2.42
CA ASP A 309 23.78 -27.45 1.38
C ASP A 309 23.88 -25.93 1.62
N SER A 310 25.13 -25.52 1.85
CA SER A 310 25.63 -24.16 1.93
C SER A 310 25.72 -23.52 0.53
N GLY A 311 24.68 -22.80 0.12
CA GLY A 311 24.72 -21.85 -0.99
C GLY A 311 24.99 -20.44 -0.50
N GLU A 312 26.15 -19.88 -0.86
CA GLU A 312 26.64 -18.54 -0.54
C GLU A 312 25.55 -17.44 -0.69
N ARG A 313 25.17 -16.79 0.42
CA ARG A 313 24.52 -15.47 0.38
C ARG A 313 25.58 -14.39 0.38
N ARG A 314 25.89 -13.92 -0.83
CA ARG A 314 26.62 -12.68 -1.08
C ARG A 314 25.80 -11.51 -0.51
N LEU A 315 26.27 -10.90 0.57
CA LEU A 315 25.68 -9.67 1.12
C LEU A 315 26.05 -8.51 0.20
N TYR A 316 25.06 -7.98 -0.52
CA TYR A 316 25.18 -6.65 -1.10
C TYR A 316 24.86 -5.63 0.00
N LEU A 317 25.81 -4.72 0.23
CA LEU A 317 25.61 -3.52 1.04
C LEU A 317 24.67 -2.59 0.26
N ASP A 318 23.39 -2.58 0.60
CA ASP A 318 22.49 -1.52 0.17
C ASP A 318 22.55 -0.36 1.18
N VAL A 319 22.83 0.82 0.63
CA VAL A 319 22.94 2.10 1.35
C VAL A 319 21.55 2.47 1.89
N PRO A 320 21.38 2.82 3.18
CA PRO A 320 20.05 3.14 3.71
C PRO A 320 19.54 4.46 3.12
N ALA A 321 18.42 4.38 2.41
CA ALA A 321 17.63 5.54 2.03
C ALA A 321 16.98 6.13 3.31
N LEU A 322 17.48 7.28 3.76
CA LEU A 322 16.73 8.18 4.65
C LEU A 322 15.52 8.70 3.88
N GLN A 323 14.33 8.21 4.21
CA GLN A 323 13.07 8.69 3.66
C GLN A 323 12.27 9.37 4.76
N HIS A 324 12.01 10.67 4.56
CA HIS A 324 11.12 11.48 5.40
C HIS A 324 9.87 11.80 4.60
N ALA A 325 8.73 12.01 5.28
CA ALA A 325 7.53 12.46 4.60
C ALA A 325 6.89 13.67 5.23
N VAL A 326 6.25 14.47 4.38
CA VAL A 326 5.37 15.58 4.74
C VAL A 326 3.92 15.07 4.75
N GLU A 327 3.32 14.85 5.91
CA GLU A 327 1.91 14.45 6.06
C GLU A 327 0.92 15.62 6.00
#